data_AF-A0A957J9P5-F1
#
_entry.id   AF-A0A957J9P5-F1
#
_cell.length_a   1.000
_cell.length_b   1.000
_cell.length_c   1.000
_cell.angle_alpha   90.00
_cell.angle_beta   90.00
_cell.angle_gamma   90.00
#
_symmetry.space_group_name_H-M   'P 1'
#
loop_
_entity.id
_entity.type
_entity.pdbx_description
1 polymer ?
#
loop_
_entity_poly.entity_id
_entity_poly.type
_entity_poly.pdbx_seq_one_letter_code
_entity_poly.pdbx_strand_id
1 'polypeptide(L)'
;MEPELPPPLTDPFIILGEQLDIFLIYFDRPLVRVQFFALLFIILLAFGLEIMASRRIDQKLDEWANSPNISDYRRPFFRLLNAMRYGSFSLGGVILLLSTIFLFEQFGQPTTILRQVIPLFFFVLAYQMLIAAIYLRFTRPLIEPLHRYVFSPLAFLLFFFLVTGNFVNLAR
;
A
#
# COMPACT_ATOMS: atom_id res chain seq x y z
N MET A 1 -19.55 51.90 -7.24
CA MET A 1 -19.60 50.72 -6.35
C MET A 1 -19.42 49.52 -7.25
N GLU A 2 -18.21 48.97 -7.29
CA GLU A 2 -17.98 47.68 -7.95
C GLU A 2 -18.71 46.60 -7.13
N PRO A 3 -19.53 45.75 -7.75
CA PRO A 3 -20.14 44.63 -7.04
C PRO A 3 -19.04 43.64 -6.67
N GLU A 4 -18.80 43.44 -5.38
CA GLU A 4 -17.98 42.34 -4.87
C GLU A 4 -18.63 41.03 -5.33
N LEU A 5 -17.94 40.31 -6.23
CA LEU A 5 -18.31 38.95 -6.58
C LEU A 5 -18.29 38.11 -5.29
N PRO A 6 -19.35 37.33 -4.99
CA PRO A 6 -19.31 36.43 -3.85
C PRO A 6 -18.12 35.48 -4.01
N PRO A 7 -17.40 35.15 -2.92
CA PRO A 7 -16.31 34.18 -3.00
C PRO A 7 -16.88 32.90 -3.63
N PRO A 8 -16.16 32.25 -4.57
CA PRO A 8 -16.61 30.98 -5.10
C PRO A 8 -16.73 30.01 -3.93
N LEU A 9 -17.96 29.70 -3.54
CA LEU A 9 -18.25 28.55 -2.71
C LEU A 9 -17.97 27.33 -3.58
N THR A 10 -16.70 26.93 -3.63
CA THR A 10 -16.26 25.67 -4.21
C THR A 10 -16.78 24.56 -3.31
N ASP A 11 -18.04 24.22 -3.54
CA ASP A 11 -18.70 23.13 -2.86
C ASP A 11 -17.85 21.87 -3.08
N PRO A 12 -17.34 21.21 -2.03
CA PRO A 12 -16.43 20.08 -2.18
C PRO A 12 -17.01 18.95 -3.03
N PHE A 13 -18.35 18.86 -3.09
CA PHE A 13 -19.06 17.93 -3.96
C PHE A 13 -18.98 18.28 -5.45
N ILE A 14 -18.94 19.56 -5.81
CA ILE A 14 -18.75 20.01 -7.19
C ILE A 14 -17.30 19.73 -7.63
N ILE A 15 -16.32 20.00 -6.76
CA ILE A 15 -14.92 19.67 -7.02
C ILE A 15 -14.75 18.14 -7.19
N LEU A 16 -15.42 17.34 -6.37
CA LEU A 16 -15.37 15.88 -6.48
C LEU A 16 -15.97 15.39 -7.81
N GLY A 17 -17.07 16.02 -8.26
CA GLY A 17 -17.69 15.73 -9.55
C GLY A 17 -16.78 16.06 -10.73
N GLU A 18 -16.16 17.24 -10.73
CA GLU A 18 -15.20 17.64 -11.76
C GLU A 18 -13.96 16.75 -11.78
N GLN A 19 -13.47 16.31 -10.62
CA GLN A 19 -12.37 15.35 -10.53
C GLN A 19 -12.73 13.98 -11.11
N LEU A 20 -13.97 13.52 -10.91
CA LEU A 20 -14.47 12.29 -11.51
C LEU A 20 -14.56 12.41 -13.03
N ASP A 21 -15.08 13.53 -13.55
CA ASP A 21 -15.16 13.75 -15.00
C ASP A 21 -13.77 13.84 -15.64
N ILE A 22 -12.82 14.54 -15.01
CA ILE A 22 -11.42 14.56 -15.46
C ILE A 22 -10.85 13.14 -15.46
N PHE A 23 -11.06 12.37 -14.40
CA PHE A 23 -10.58 11.00 -14.32
C PHE A 23 -11.17 10.11 -15.42
N LEU A 24 -12.47 10.24 -15.71
CA LEU A 24 -13.15 9.53 -16.79
C LEU A 24 -12.59 9.90 -18.16
N ILE A 25 -12.37 11.19 -18.42
CA ILE A 25 -11.75 11.68 -19.68
C ILE A 25 -10.32 11.15 -19.84
N TYR A 26 -9.53 11.09 -18.76
CA TYR A 26 -8.21 10.47 -18.80
C TYR A 26 -8.29 8.96 -19.00
N PHE A 27 -9.30 8.30 -18.44
CA PHE A 27 -9.52 6.87 -18.59
C PHE A 27 -9.84 6.48 -20.04
N ASP A 28 -10.39 7.37 -20.85
CA ASP A 28 -10.58 7.12 -22.28
C ASP A 28 -9.26 7.03 -23.06
N ARG A 29 -8.15 7.52 -22.52
CA ARG A 29 -6.84 7.39 -23.17
C ARG A 29 -6.31 5.95 -23.00
N PRO A 30 -5.96 5.25 -24.09
CA PRO A 30 -5.52 3.84 -24.03
C PRO A 30 -4.26 3.66 -23.16
N LEU A 31 -3.35 4.64 -23.16
CA LEU A 31 -2.13 4.62 -22.36
C LEU A 31 -2.40 4.71 -20.85
N VAL A 32 -3.44 5.46 -20.44
CA VAL A 32 -3.85 5.56 -19.03
C VAL A 32 -4.46 4.24 -18.60
N ARG A 33 -5.32 3.62 -19.44
CA ARG A 33 -5.89 2.30 -19.16
C ARG A 33 -4.82 1.24 -18.97
N VAL A 34 -3.82 1.19 -19.86
CA VAL A 34 -2.71 0.22 -19.76
C VAL A 34 -1.94 0.39 -18.45
N GLN A 35 -1.61 1.62 -18.06
CA GLN A 35 -0.94 1.88 -16.76
C GLN A 35 -1.83 1.50 -15.57
N PHE A 36 -3.13 1.79 -15.63
CA PHE A 36 -4.08 1.44 -14.57
C PHE A 36 -4.25 -0.08 -14.44
N PHE A 37 -4.37 -0.80 -15.56
CA PHE A 37 -4.40 -2.27 -15.57
C PHE A 37 -3.09 -2.86 -15.08
N ALA A 38 -1.94 -2.27 -15.42
CA ALA A 38 -0.64 -2.69 -14.90
C ALA A 38 -0.58 -2.52 -13.38
N LEU A 39 -1.09 -1.40 -12.83
CA LEU A 39 -1.20 -1.20 -11.38
C LEU A 39 -2.12 -2.22 -10.72
N LEU A 40 -3.29 -2.45 -11.29
CA LEU A 40 -4.22 -3.45 -10.78
C LEU A 40 -3.57 -4.84 -10.79
N PHE A 41 -2.86 -5.18 -11.86
CA PHE A 41 -2.14 -6.43 -11.99
C PHE A 41 -1.01 -6.56 -10.96
N ILE A 42 -0.23 -5.50 -10.71
CA ILE A 42 0.79 -5.45 -9.66
C ILE A 42 0.15 -5.70 -8.29
N ILE A 43 -0.96 -5.04 -7.97
CA ILE A 43 -1.67 -5.19 -6.69
C ILE A 43 -2.16 -6.63 -6.53
N LEU A 44 -2.80 -7.20 -7.56
CA LEU A 44 -3.31 -8.57 -7.52
C LEU A 44 -2.18 -9.60 -7.38
N LEU A 45 -1.07 -9.43 -8.10
CA LEU A 45 0.09 -10.31 -7.98
C LEU A 45 0.76 -10.19 -6.60
N ALA A 46 0.95 -8.97 -6.10
CA ALA A 46 1.51 -8.74 -4.77
C ALA A 46 0.64 -9.39 -3.68
N PHE A 47 -0.69 -9.28 -3.83
CA PHE A 47 -1.64 -9.93 -2.93
C PHE A 47 -1.60 -11.46 -3.04
N GLY A 48 -1.49 -12.01 -4.25
CA GLY A 48 -1.29 -13.44 -4.46
C GLY A 48 0.00 -13.95 -3.81
N LEU A 49 1.10 -13.21 -3.94
CA LEU A 49 2.37 -13.51 -3.28
C LEU A 49 2.25 -13.46 -1.77
N GLU A 50 1.54 -12.48 -1.22
CA GLU A 50 1.25 -12.39 0.21
C GLU A 50 0.45 -13.59 0.72
N ILE A 51 -0.60 -14.02 0.01
CA ILE A 51 -1.38 -15.21 0.36
C ILE A 51 -0.49 -16.46 0.36
N MET A 52 0.37 -16.62 -0.65
CA MET A 52 1.26 -17.78 -0.73
C MET A 52 2.32 -17.75 0.39
N ALA A 53 2.89 -16.59 0.68
CA ALA A 53 3.88 -16.40 1.73
C ALA A 53 3.26 -16.64 3.12
N SER A 54 2.13 -16.01 3.41
CA SER A 54 1.40 -16.17 4.68
C SER A 54 1.01 -17.62 4.93
N ARG A 55 0.48 -18.34 3.94
CA ARG A 55 0.18 -19.78 4.06
C ARG A 55 1.41 -20.61 4.46
N ARG A 56 2.57 -20.36 3.85
CA ARG A 56 3.81 -21.07 4.20
C ARG A 56 4.32 -20.70 5.60
N ILE A 57 4.19 -19.43 5.98
CA ILE A 57 4.57 -18.95 7.30
C ILE A 57 3.66 -19.57 8.36
N ASP A 58 2.34 -19.57 8.16
CA ASP A 58 1.37 -20.15 9.08
C ASP A 58 1.58 -21.67 9.24
N GLN A 59 1.82 -22.41 8.15
CA GLN A 59 2.20 -23.83 8.23
C GLN A 59 3.45 -24.05 9.10
N LYS A 60 4.48 -23.22 8.93
CA LYS A 60 5.70 -23.30 9.75
C LYS A 60 5.44 -22.90 11.20
N LEU A 61 4.58 -21.93 11.46
CA LEU A 61 4.19 -21.54 12.82
C LEU A 61 3.42 -22.66 13.52
N ASP A 62 2.51 -23.35 12.81
CA ASP A 62 1.71 -24.44 13.34
C ASP A 62 2.55 -25.71 13.61
N GLU A 63 3.46 -26.06 12.69
CA GLU A 63 4.45 -27.14 12.91
C GLU A 63 5.29 -26.87 14.16
N TRP A 64 5.64 -25.60 14.41
CA TRP A 64 6.49 -25.21 15.52
C TRP A 64 5.75 -25.10 16.85
N ALA A 65 4.48 -24.67 16.83
CA ALA A 65 3.62 -24.61 18.01
C ALA A 65 3.32 -26.01 18.59
N ASN A 66 3.28 -27.02 17.72
CA ASN A 66 3.00 -28.41 18.12
C ASN A 66 4.27 -29.23 18.44
N SER A 67 5.46 -28.63 18.40
CA SER A 67 6.71 -29.34 18.69
C SER A 67 7.02 -29.35 20.19
N PRO A 68 7.27 -30.51 20.83
CA PRO A 68 7.38 -30.62 22.30
C PRO A 68 8.65 -29.99 22.94
N ASN A 69 9.57 -29.42 22.14
CA ASN A 69 10.86 -28.87 22.60
C ASN A 69 10.96 -27.34 22.41
N ILE A 70 9.99 -26.58 22.93
CA ILE A 70 9.99 -25.11 22.86
C ILE A 70 10.93 -24.54 23.93
N SER A 71 12.24 -24.48 23.64
CA SER A 71 13.21 -23.76 24.47
C SER A 71 13.25 -22.26 24.13
N ASP A 72 13.56 -21.42 25.11
CA ASP A 72 13.59 -19.96 25.01
C ASP A 72 14.46 -19.40 23.86
N TYR A 73 15.46 -20.16 23.39
CA TYR A 73 16.31 -19.80 22.24
C TYR A 73 15.57 -19.76 20.90
N ARG A 74 14.36 -20.33 20.81
CA ARG A 74 13.55 -20.37 19.57
C ARG A 74 12.55 -19.20 19.43
N ARG A 75 12.36 -18.40 20.49
CA ARG A 75 11.51 -17.18 20.47
C ARG A 75 11.91 -16.12 19.43
N PRO A 76 13.20 -15.81 19.16
CA PRO A 76 13.56 -14.78 18.18
C PRO A 76 13.23 -15.19 16.73
N PHE A 77 13.40 -16.46 16.37
CA PHE A 77 13.02 -16.95 15.04
C PHE A 77 11.50 -16.94 14.83
N PHE A 78 10.72 -17.29 15.86
CA PHE A 78 9.26 -17.18 15.84
C PHE A 78 8.77 -15.72 15.73
N ARG A 79 9.46 -14.77 16.38
CA ARG A 79 9.18 -13.33 16.22
C ARG A 79 9.55 -12.82 14.83
N LEU A 80 10.66 -13.30 14.27
CA LEU A 80 11.07 -12.97 12.90
C LEU A 80 10.07 -13.50 11.87
N LEU A 81 9.60 -14.74 12.01
CA LEU A 81 8.56 -15.31 11.15
C LEU A 81 7.25 -14.50 11.22
N ASN A 82 6.82 -14.14 12.43
CA ASN A 82 5.66 -13.25 12.62
C ASN A 82 5.89 -11.86 12.01
N ALA A 83 7.10 -11.32 12.08
CA ALA A 83 7.45 -10.04 11.45
C ALA A 83 7.44 -10.14 9.92
N MET A 84 7.96 -11.24 9.34
CA MET A 84 7.96 -11.50 7.90
C MET A 84 6.56 -11.63 7.31
N ARG A 85 5.58 -12.06 8.11
CA ARG A 85 4.17 -12.11 7.70
C ARG A 85 3.65 -10.76 7.22
N TYR A 86 4.16 -9.66 7.79
CA TYR A 86 3.67 -8.32 7.51
C TYR A 86 4.41 -7.59 6.39
N GLY A 87 5.44 -8.16 5.75
CA GLY A 87 6.28 -7.43 4.76
C GLY A 87 6.20 -7.93 3.32
N SER A 88 5.61 -9.09 3.07
CA SER A 88 5.67 -9.74 1.75
C SER A 88 4.89 -8.99 0.68
N PHE A 89 3.72 -8.43 1.01
CA PHE A 89 2.91 -7.63 0.10
C PHE A 89 3.63 -6.38 -0.38
N SER A 90 4.09 -5.53 0.55
CA SER A 90 4.70 -4.25 0.17
C SER A 90 6.02 -4.44 -0.56
N LEU A 91 6.85 -5.39 -0.11
CA LEU A 91 8.13 -5.68 -0.76
C LEU A 91 7.91 -6.25 -2.17
N GLY A 92 6.98 -7.21 -2.32
CA GLY A 92 6.59 -7.74 -3.62
C GLY A 92 6.00 -6.66 -4.53
N GLY A 93 5.14 -5.81 -3.99
CA GLY A 93 4.52 -4.68 -4.69
C GLY A 93 5.55 -3.66 -5.18
N VAL A 94 6.51 -3.26 -4.35
CA VAL A 94 7.60 -2.34 -4.74
C VAL A 94 8.45 -2.96 -5.85
N ILE A 95 8.85 -4.23 -5.72
CA ILE A 95 9.65 -4.92 -6.74
C ILE A 95 8.89 -4.97 -8.07
N LEU A 96 7.63 -5.43 -8.04
CA LEU A 96 6.78 -5.52 -9.23
C LEU A 96 6.56 -4.15 -9.88
N LEU A 97 6.35 -3.10 -9.08
CA LEU A 97 6.19 -1.73 -9.58
C LEU A 97 7.46 -1.25 -10.29
N LEU A 98 8.62 -1.37 -9.66
CA LEU A 98 9.89 -0.94 -10.24
C LEU A 98 10.24 -1.74 -11.51
N SER A 99 10.01 -3.05 -11.51
CA SER A 99 10.18 -3.89 -12.70
C SER A 99 9.23 -3.49 -13.82
N THR A 100 7.98 -3.17 -13.51
CA THR A 100 7.00 -2.73 -14.50
C THR A 100 7.37 -1.37 -15.10
N ILE A 101 7.83 -0.42 -14.29
CA ILE A 101 8.33 0.88 -14.77
C ILE A 101 9.50 0.69 -15.72
N PHE A 102 10.47 -0.15 -15.33
CA PHE A 102 11.63 -0.47 -16.17
C PHE A 102 11.20 -1.06 -17.52
N LEU A 103 10.24 -2.01 -17.52
CA LEU A 103 9.71 -2.59 -18.75
C LEU A 103 9.02 -1.53 -19.63
N PHE A 104 8.17 -0.68 -19.06
CA PHE A 104 7.49 0.37 -19.82
C PHE A 104 8.50 1.33 -20.47
N GLU A 105 9.55 1.72 -19.75
CA GLU A 105 10.61 2.58 -20.27
C GLU A 105 11.39 1.91 -21.40
N GLN A 106 11.68 0.63 -21.27
CA GLN A 106 12.32 -0.17 -22.31
C GLN A 106 11.47 -0.22 -23.61
N PHE A 107 10.15 -0.21 -23.49
CA PHE A 107 9.22 -0.18 -24.62
C PHE A 107 8.79 1.23 -25.04
N GLY A 108 9.39 2.29 -24.48
CA GLY A 108 9.06 3.69 -24.82
C GLY A 108 7.64 4.12 -24.40
N GLN A 109 7.03 3.42 -23.44
CA GLN A 109 5.71 3.76 -22.92
C GLN A 109 5.80 4.78 -21.77
N PRO A 110 4.81 5.69 -21.64
CA PRO A 110 4.77 6.64 -20.54
C PRO A 110 4.56 5.91 -19.20
N THR A 111 5.25 6.38 -18.16
CA THR A 111 5.23 5.80 -16.81
C THR A 111 4.75 6.76 -15.72
N THR A 112 4.14 7.89 -16.11
CA THR A 112 3.76 8.98 -15.18
C THR A 112 2.91 8.49 -14.01
N ILE A 113 1.88 7.68 -14.27
CA ILE A 113 0.97 7.18 -13.21
C ILE A 113 1.70 6.17 -12.33
N LEU A 114 2.49 5.27 -12.94
CA LEU A 114 3.29 4.28 -12.21
C LEU A 114 4.31 4.94 -11.28
N ARG A 115 4.96 6.02 -11.74
CA ARG A 115 5.93 6.78 -10.95
C ARG A 115 5.28 7.54 -9.80
N GLN A 116 4.09 8.08 -10.00
CA GLN A 116 3.34 8.81 -8.96
C GLN A 116 2.89 7.92 -7.80
N VAL A 117 2.68 6.62 -8.03
CA VAL A 117 2.30 5.70 -6.94
C VAL A 117 3.50 5.13 -6.16
N ILE A 118 4.74 5.35 -6.62
CA ILE A 118 5.95 4.87 -5.92
C ILE A 118 5.93 5.27 -4.43
N PRO A 119 5.70 6.55 -4.05
CA PRO A 119 5.68 6.95 -2.65
C PRO A 119 4.63 6.21 -1.82
N LEU A 120 3.50 5.84 -2.42
CA LEU A 120 2.44 5.07 -1.73
C LEU A 120 2.91 3.65 -1.41
N PHE A 121 3.55 2.97 -2.35
CA PHE A 121 4.12 1.64 -2.11
C PHE A 121 5.23 1.67 -1.04
N PHE A 122 6.11 2.66 -1.08
CA PHE A 122 7.14 2.85 -0.06
C PHE A 122 6.56 3.23 1.31
N PHE A 123 5.48 4.02 1.35
CA PHE A 123 4.77 4.33 2.59
C PHE A 123 4.19 3.05 3.23
N VAL A 124 3.53 2.20 2.43
CA VAL A 124 3.01 0.91 2.92
C VAL A 124 4.16 0.01 3.39
N LEU A 125 5.28 -0.03 2.66
CA LEU A 125 6.48 -0.77 3.07
C LEU A 125 7.05 -0.26 4.40
N ALA A 126 7.21 1.05 4.55
CA ALA A 126 7.72 1.65 5.78
C ALA A 126 6.81 1.35 6.98
N TYR A 127 5.49 1.45 6.78
CA TYR A 127 4.51 1.07 7.80
C TYR A 127 4.63 -0.41 8.17
N GLN A 128 4.70 -1.30 7.19
CA GLN A 128 4.85 -2.74 7.41
C GLN A 128 6.15 -3.09 8.15
N MET A 129 7.26 -2.43 7.78
CA MET A 129 8.55 -2.58 8.46
C MET A 129 8.52 -2.07 9.91
N LEU A 130 7.81 -0.97 10.17
CA LEU A 130 7.61 -0.46 11.52
C LEU A 130 6.84 -1.46 12.38
N ILE A 131 5.72 -2.00 11.86
CA ILE A 131 4.93 -3.02 12.56
C ILE A 131 5.78 -4.28 12.79
N ALA A 132 6.49 -4.75 11.78
CA ALA A 132 7.42 -5.88 11.88
C ALA A 132 8.48 -5.66 12.98
N ALA A 133 9.08 -4.47 13.06
CA ALA A 133 10.04 -4.12 14.10
C ALA A 133 9.42 -4.13 15.51
N ILE A 134 8.16 -3.67 15.65
CA ILE A 134 7.42 -3.74 16.91
C ILE A 134 7.20 -5.22 17.31
N TYR A 135 6.84 -6.10 16.37
CA TYR A 135 6.70 -7.56 16.59
C TYR A 135 8.00 -8.28 16.94
N LEU A 136 9.17 -7.74 16.54
CA LEU A 136 10.46 -8.27 17.00
C LEU A 136 10.68 -7.98 18.50
N ARG A 137 10.20 -6.83 18.98
CA ARG A 137 10.44 -6.36 20.36
C ARG A 137 9.38 -6.83 21.35
N PHE A 138 8.10 -6.79 20.99
CA PHE A 138 6.98 -7.08 21.89
C PHE A 138 6.22 -8.35 21.48
N THR A 139 5.45 -8.91 22.40
CA THR A 139 4.67 -10.14 22.16
C THR A 139 3.36 -9.85 21.44
N ARG A 140 2.91 -10.80 20.62
CA ARG A 140 1.66 -10.76 19.86
C ARG A 140 0.43 -10.27 20.65
N PRO A 141 0.11 -10.78 21.86
CA PRO A 141 -1.08 -10.34 22.61
C PRO A 141 -1.09 -8.86 22.98
N LEU A 142 0.08 -8.20 23.03
CA LEU A 142 0.19 -6.78 23.34
C LEU A 142 0.10 -5.90 22.09
N ILE A 143 0.66 -6.36 20.97
CA ILE A 143 0.72 -5.58 19.72
C ILE A 143 -0.55 -5.72 18.89
N GLU A 144 -1.17 -6.90 18.83
CA GLU A 144 -2.31 -7.16 17.94
C GLU A 144 -3.49 -6.19 18.15
N PRO A 145 -3.90 -5.89 19.40
CA PRO A 145 -4.94 -4.88 19.65
C PRO A 145 -4.48 -3.49 19.21
N LEU A 146 -3.23 -3.12 19.52
CA LEU A 146 -2.70 -1.80 19.20
C LEU A 146 -2.55 -1.60 17.68
N HIS A 147 -2.14 -2.64 16.97
CA HIS A 147 -2.12 -2.67 15.52
C HIS A 147 -3.52 -2.49 14.96
N ARG A 148 -4.48 -3.32 15.37
CA ARG A 148 -5.84 -3.32 14.82
C ARG A 148 -6.64 -2.05 15.11
N TYR A 149 -6.52 -1.51 16.32
CA TYR A 149 -7.37 -0.40 16.78
C TYR A 149 -6.69 0.97 16.71
N VAL A 150 -5.36 1.03 16.60
CA VAL A 150 -4.63 2.31 16.59
C VAL A 150 -3.80 2.45 15.32
N PHE A 151 -2.85 1.54 15.07
CA PHE A 151 -1.91 1.73 13.96
C PHE A 151 -2.54 1.54 12.58
N SER A 152 -3.42 0.54 12.37
CA SER A 152 -4.06 0.33 11.07
C SER A 152 -5.04 1.46 10.71
N PRO A 153 -5.93 1.93 11.62
CA PRO A 153 -6.76 3.09 11.34
C PRO A 153 -5.95 4.37 11.05
N LEU A 154 -4.88 4.61 11.82
CA LEU A 154 -4.01 5.77 11.62
C LEU A 154 -3.27 5.69 10.27
N ALA A 155 -2.74 4.52 9.93
CA ALA A 155 -2.09 4.30 8.64
C ALA A 155 -3.06 4.43 7.47
N PHE A 156 -4.30 3.96 7.63
CA PHE A 156 -5.36 4.13 6.64
C PHE A 156 -5.72 5.60 6.44
N LEU A 157 -5.86 6.37 7.53
CA LEU A 157 -6.10 7.81 7.45
C LEU A 157 -4.95 8.53 6.75
N LEU A 158 -3.70 8.25 7.13
CA LEU A 158 -2.51 8.84 6.49
C LEU A 158 -2.41 8.46 5.01
N PHE A 159 -2.69 7.20 4.67
CA PHE A 159 -2.73 6.73 3.29
C PHE A 159 -3.81 7.46 2.50
N PHE A 160 -5.03 7.58 3.06
CA PHE A 160 -6.13 8.31 2.43
C PHE A 160 -5.75 9.77 2.16
N PHE A 161 -5.19 10.47 3.17
CA PHE A 161 -4.71 11.85 3.02
C PHE A 161 -3.62 11.98 1.95
N LEU A 162 -2.67 11.05 1.89
CA LEU A 162 -1.61 11.03 0.87
C LEU A 162 -2.19 10.81 -0.53
N VAL A 163 -3.15 9.90 -0.68
CA VAL A 163 -3.82 9.63 -1.95
C VAL A 163 -4.59 10.87 -2.40
N THR A 164 -5.47 11.41 -1.55
CA THR A 164 -6.25 12.62 -1.89
C THR A 164 -5.36 13.83 -2.16
N GLY A 165 -4.28 14.01 -1.39
CA GLY A 165 -3.34 15.12 -1.59
C GLY A 165 -2.58 15.02 -2.92
N ASN A 166 -2.20 13.80 -3.34
CA ASN A 166 -1.56 13.60 -4.65
C ASN A 166 -2.54 13.80 -5.81
N PHE A 167 -3.81 13.39 -5.68
CA PHE A 167 -4.84 13.67 -6.68
C PHE A 167 -5.11 15.17 -6.85
N VAL A 168 -5.12 15.94 -5.76
CA VAL A 168 -5.25 17.41 -5.82
C VAL A 168 -4.08 18.06 -6.56
N ASN A 169 -2.86 17.54 -6.41
CA ASN A 169 -1.69 18.03 -7.14
C ASN A 169 -1.67 17.63 -8.62
N LEU A 170 -2.32 16.52 -8.99
CA LEU A 170 -2.50 16.09 -10.39
C LEU A 170 -3.51 16.97 -11.17
N ALA A 171 -4.43 17.62 -10.46
CA ALA A 171 -5.45 18.49 -11.02
C ALA A 171 -5.00 19.96 -11.18
N ARG A 172 -3.78 20.29 -10.74
CA ARG A 172 -3.13 21.59 -10.94
C ARG A 172 -2.08 21.49 -12.03
#